data_AF-A0A1Q7DQM3-F1
#
_entry.id   AF-A0A1Q7DQM3-F1
#
_cell.length_a   1.000
_cell.length_b   1.000
_cell.length_c   1.000
_cell.angle_alpha   90.00
_cell.angle_beta   90.00
_cell.angle_gamma   90.00
#
_symmetry.space_group_name_H-M   'P 1'
#
loop_
_entity.id
_entity.type
_entity.pdbx_description
1 polymer ?
#
loop_
_entity_poly.entity_id
_entity_poly.type
_entity_poly.pdbx_seq_one_letter_code
_entity_poly.pdbx_strand_id
1 'polypeptide(L)'
;MLGLALAAAVIAVSHPDRIWASLQQVELLPLIEALALNVPVVVLRAYRAQVVVAHLDHRVSMRHMMPIQLVGQTSSALTPAASGDFVRAYLWRRSDSVPLRVGAAVVMFERLYSLWLLIAVSVLLITLPRHGVFGWVAVAVGLALGTVAPLLFELFPPAIEKWALAKVTRGRFFGRFADGAQGMMDHFRALMRAPILLAWTSFISIAIFILSGVQIWLGSADAILVTLFAGYGVTVTLAATVAVLLRAVTTVPQALAGLAAYAMVQKGSTEAEFEVQ
;
A
#
# COMPACT_ATOMS: atom_id res chain seq x y z
N MET A 1 -14.70 5.66 -8.40
CA MET A 1 -16.17 5.85 -8.44
C MET A 1 -16.96 4.59 -8.11
N LEU A 2 -16.54 3.40 -8.55
CA LEU A 2 -17.19 2.13 -8.17
C LEU A 2 -17.28 1.90 -6.66
N GLY A 3 -16.24 2.19 -5.87
CA GLY A 3 -16.28 2.01 -4.41
C GLY A 3 -17.27 2.93 -3.68
N LEU A 4 -17.39 4.20 -4.10
CA LEU A 4 -18.39 5.13 -3.58
C LEU A 4 -19.82 4.75 -4.02
N ALA A 5 -19.98 4.28 -5.26
CA ALA A 5 -21.25 3.76 -5.74
C ALA A 5 -21.65 2.46 -5.01
N LEU A 6 -20.69 1.58 -4.71
CA LEU A 6 -20.91 0.37 -3.92
C LEU A 6 -21.27 0.72 -2.47
N ALA A 7 -20.55 1.67 -1.85
CA ALA A 7 -20.85 2.15 -0.51
C ALA A 7 -22.22 2.83 -0.45
N ALA A 8 -22.56 3.68 -1.42
CA ALA A 8 -23.87 4.32 -1.51
C ALA A 8 -24.99 3.31 -1.77
N ALA A 9 -24.76 2.30 -2.62
CA ALA A 9 -25.70 1.22 -2.87
C ALA A 9 -25.90 0.35 -1.62
N VAL A 10 -24.83 0.04 -0.89
CA VAL A 10 -24.91 -0.67 0.39
C VAL A 10 -25.70 0.17 1.39
N ILE A 11 -25.39 1.46 1.57
CA ILE A 11 -26.11 2.35 2.49
C ILE A 11 -27.60 2.45 2.12
N ALA A 12 -27.92 2.57 0.83
CA ALA A 12 -29.30 2.65 0.34
C ALA A 12 -30.08 1.34 0.56
N VAL A 13 -29.42 0.18 0.50
CA VAL A 13 -30.04 -1.14 0.70
C VAL A 13 -30.10 -1.54 2.19
N SER A 14 -29.32 -0.91 3.07
CA SER A 14 -29.06 -1.42 4.42
C SER A 14 -29.88 -0.82 5.57
N HIS A 15 -31.00 -0.14 5.30
CA HIS A 15 -31.81 0.57 6.32
C HIS A 15 -31.04 1.71 7.01
N PRO A 16 -31.07 2.95 6.47
CA PRO A 16 -30.25 4.07 6.94
C PRO A 16 -30.48 4.44 8.42
N ASP A 17 -31.65 4.16 8.95
CA ASP A 17 -32.00 4.44 10.35
C ASP A 17 -31.19 3.58 11.33
N ARG A 18 -30.92 2.32 10.97
CA ARG A 18 -30.13 1.40 11.79
C ARG A 18 -28.64 1.70 11.74
N ILE A 19 -28.17 2.20 10.59
CA ILE A 19 -26.82 2.75 10.40
C ILE A 19 -26.63 3.93 11.36
N TRP A 20 -27.57 4.87 11.35
CA TRP A 20 -27.53 6.05 12.19
C TRP A 20 -27.54 5.69 13.68
N ALA A 21 -28.42 4.78 14.10
CA ALA A 21 -28.47 4.29 15.47
C ALA A 21 -27.18 3.58 15.91
N SER A 22 -26.53 2.82 15.01
CA SER A 22 -25.26 2.14 15.31
C SER A 22 -24.10 3.12 15.43
N LEU A 23 -24.09 4.19 14.62
CA LEU A 23 -23.09 5.26 14.71
C LEU A 23 -23.17 6.04 16.04
N GLN A 24 -24.37 6.17 16.61
CA GLN A 24 -24.57 6.80 17.93
C GLN A 24 -24.00 5.98 19.10
N GLN A 25 -23.74 4.69 18.89
CA GLN A 25 -23.21 3.78 19.91
C GLN A 25 -21.69 3.54 19.76
N VAL A 26 -21.04 4.16 18.77
CA VAL A 26 -19.60 4.01 18.57
C VAL A 26 -18.84 4.71 19.70
N GLU A 27 -18.08 3.93 20.46
CA GLU A 27 -17.15 4.48 21.44
C GLU A 27 -16.00 5.21 20.72
N LEU A 28 -15.73 6.46 21.12
CA LEU A 28 -14.71 7.30 20.47
C LEU A 28 -13.28 6.77 20.64
N LEU A 29 -13.00 6.04 21.72
CA LEU A 29 -11.64 5.66 22.09
C LEU A 29 -11.02 4.64 21.10
N PRO A 30 -11.68 3.51 20.76
CA PRO A 30 -11.17 2.59 19.73
C PRO A 30 -11.01 3.25 18.35
N LEU A 31 -11.89 4.20 18.02
CA LEU A 31 -11.81 4.95 16.77
C LEU A 31 -10.54 5.83 16.73
N ILE A 32 -10.25 6.55 17.82
CA ILE A 32 -9.05 7.36 17.94
C ILE A 32 -7.80 6.48 17.90
N GLU A 33 -7.79 5.31 18.54
CA GLU A 33 -6.68 4.36 18.51
C GLU A 33 -6.42 3.81 17.11
N ALA A 34 -7.47 3.42 16.38
CA ALA A 34 -7.36 2.95 15.00
C ALA A 34 -6.86 4.05 14.04
N LEU A 35 -7.26 5.29 14.26
CA LEU A 35 -6.75 6.45 13.53
C LEU A 35 -5.31 6.78 13.90
N ALA A 36 -4.95 6.71 15.19
CA ALA A 36 -3.60 6.94 15.66
C ALA A 36 -2.62 5.93 15.08
N LEU A 37 -3.02 4.66 14.94
CA LEU A 37 -2.21 3.61 14.30
C LEU A 37 -2.00 3.80 12.79
N ASN A 38 -2.83 4.59 12.11
CA ASN A 38 -2.55 4.94 10.71
C ASN A 38 -1.30 5.81 10.57
N VAL A 39 -1.04 6.70 11.52
CA VAL A 39 0.10 7.61 11.47
C VAL A 39 1.43 6.87 11.33
N PRO A 40 1.80 5.93 12.22
CA PRO A 40 3.06 5.19 12.09
C PRO A 40 3.09 4.32 10.83
N VAL A 41 1.96 3.76 10.39
CA VAL A 41 1.90 2.98 9.13
C VAL A 41 2.23 3.85 7.92
N VAL A 42 1.65 5.05 7.83
CA VAL A 42 1.91 5.99 6.74
C VAL A 42 3.36 6.47 6.79
N VAL A 43 3.88 6.80 7.98
CA VAL A 43 5.27 7.20 8.17
C VAL A 43 6.24 6.12 7.72
N LEU A 44 6.03 4.87 8.12
CA LEU A 44 6.90 3.76 7.70
C LEU A 44 6.82 3.50 6.20
N ARG A 45 5.63 3.63 5.59
CA ARG A 45 5.48 3.52 4.12
C ARG A 45 6.24 4.64 3.39
N ALA A 46 6.11 5.87 3.86
CA ALA A 46 6.86 7.01 3.32
C ALA A 46 8.37 6.82 3.49
N TYR A 47 8.82 6.40 4.68
CA TYR A 47 10.23 6.14 4.97
C TYR A 47 10.80 5.03 4.07
N ARG A 48 10.07 3.92 3.91
CA ARG A 48 10.46 2.84 3.00
C ARG A 48 10.64 3.35 1.58
N ALA A 49 9.69 4.12 1.06
CA ALA A 49 9.80 4.71 -0.26
C ALA A 49 11.01 5.63 -0.37
N GLN A 50 11.29 6.43 0.66
CA GLN A 50 12.45 7.32 0.70
C GLN A 50 13.76 6.55 0.62
N VAL A 51 13.89 5.44 1.35
CA VAL A 51 15.10 4.60 1.30
C VAL A 51 15.28 3.98 -0.10
N VAL A 52 14.21 3.49 -0.71
CA VAL A 52 14.27 2.88 -2.05
C VAL A 52 14.61 3.92 -3.12
N VAL A 53 14.05 5.13 -3.05
CA VAL A 53 14.38 6.24 -3.97
C VAL A 53 15.83 6.69 -3.77
N ALA A 54 16.29 6.80 -2.51
CA ALA A 54 17.67 7.15 -2.15
C ALA A 54 18.70 6.16 -2.69
N HIS A 55 18.34 4.87 -2.80
CA HIS A 55 19.21 3.86 -3.39
C HIS A 55 19.42 4.04 -4.90
N LEU A 56 18.53 4.77 -5.59
CA LEU A 56 18.66 5.12 -7.01
C LEU A 56 19.21 6.53 -7.20
N ASP A 57 19.99 7.03 -6.25
CA ASP A 57 20.63 8.35 -6.26
C ASP A 57 19.67 9.55 -6.34
N HIS A 58 18.40 9.35 -5.97
CA HIS A 58 17.41 10.41 -5.90
C HIS A 58 16.99 10.67 -4.46
N ARG A 59 16.70 11.92 -4.11
CA ARG A 59 16.29 12.27 -2.73
C ARG A 59 14.98 13.02 -2.76
N VAL A 60 14.07 12.58 -1.90
CA VAL A 60 12.78 13.24 -1.64
C VAL A 60 12.69 13.44 -0.14
N SER A 61 12.41 14.67 0.28
CA SER A 61 12.32 14.99 1.71
C SER A 61 11.12 14.29 2.34
N MET A 62 11.21 13.94 3.63
CA MET A 62 10.09 13.28 4.32
C MET A 62 8.82 14.17 4.38
N ARG A 63 9.02 15.49 4.34
CA ARG A 63 7.93 16.48 4.30
C ARG A 63 7.12 16.40 3.00
N HIS A 64 7.76 16.09 1.87
CA HIS A 64 7.07 15.85 0.60
C HIS A 64 6.60 14.40 0.46
N MET A 65 7.36 13.44 1.03
CA MET A 65 7.05 12.02 0.92
C MET A 65 5.72 11.64 1.58
N MET A 66 5.45 12.17 2.77
CA MET A 66 4.22 11.92 3.54
C MET A 66 2.93 12.31 2.79
N PRO A 67 2.74 13.56 2.34
CA PRO A 67 1.54 13.96 1.60
C PRO A 67 1.41 13.18 0.29
N ILE A 68 2.50 12.98 -0.45
CA ILE A 68 2.49 12.19 -1.70
C ILE A 68 2.06 10.74 -1.43
N GLN A 69 2.51 10.15 -0.32
CA GLN A 69 2.11 8.80 0.10
C GLN A 69 0.61 8.71 0.36
N LEU A 70 0.02 9.70 1.04
CA LEU A 70 -1.42 9.76 1.30
C LEU A 70 -2.22 9.91 0.00
N VAL A 71 -1.79 10.78 -0.92
CA VAL A 71 -2.43 10.90 -2.25
C VAL A 71 -2.37 9.58 -3.00
N GLY A 72 -1.22 8.91 -2.98
CA GLY A 72 -1.05 7.59 -3.61
C GLY A 72 -1.96 6.53 -3.02
N GLN A 73 -2.09 6.47 -1.69
CA GLN A 73 -3.00 5.53 -1.02
C GLN A 73 -4.46 5.79 -1.38
N THR A 74 -4.90 7.05 -1.38
CA THR A 74 -6.26 7.43 -1.75
C THR A 74 -6.55 7.12 -3.22
N SER A 75 -5.61 7.44 -4.11
CA SER A 75 -5.73 7.10 -5.54
C SER A 75 -5.80 5.59 -5.76
N SER A 76 -5.01 4.83 -5.02
CA SER A 76 -4.97 3.37 -5.09
C SER A 76 -6.24 2.70 -4.59
N ALA A 77 -6.89 3.28 -3.58
CA ALA A 77 -8.20 2.82 -3.12
C ALA A 77 -9.31 3.02 -4.18
N LEU A 78 -9.13 4.01 -5.07
CA LEU A 78 -10.11 4.35 -6.11
C LEU A 78 -9.86 3.64 -7.44
N THR A 79 -8.70 3.02 -7.61
CA THR A 79 -8.24 2.45 -8.89
C THR A 79 -8.08 0.92 -8.81
N PRO A 80 -8.39 0.19 -9.90
CA PRO A 80 -8.20 -1.26 -9.93
C PRO A 80 -6.73 -1.64 -9.71
N ALA A 81 -6.51 -2.75 -8.98
CA ALA A 81 -5.20 -3.32 -8.71
C ALA A 81 -4.16 -2.35 -8.11
N ALA A 82 -4.61 -1.31 -7.38
CA ALA A 82 -3.75 -0.27 -6.80
C ALA A 82 -2.86 0.47 -7.83
N SER A 83 -3.28 0.53 -9.09
CA SER A 83 -2.58 1.26 -10.16
C SER A 83 -2.46 2.78 -9.89
N GLY A 84 -3.31 3.34 -9.03
CA GLY A 84 -3.26 4.72 -8.57
C GLY A 84 -1.98 5.09 -7.81
N ASP A 85 -1.20 4.12 -7.33
CA ASP A 85 0.09 4.40 -6.68
C ASP A 85 1.11 4.98 -7.64
N PHE A 86 0.98 4.73 -8.96
CA PHE A 86 1.85 5.34 -9.97
C PHE A 86 1.68 6.87 -10.05
N VAL A 87 0.60 7.43 -9.49
CA VAL A 87 0.46 8.89 -9.32
C VAL A 87 1.61 9.44 -8.46
N ARG A 88 2.14 8.67 -7.51
CA ARG A 88 3.31 9.08 -6.70
C ARG A 88 4.54 9.34 -7.57
N ALA A 89 4.77 8.50 -8.58
CA ALA A 89 5.88 8.68 -9.51
C ALA A 89 5.75 9.98 -10.31
N TYR A 90 4.52 10.35 -10.69
CA TYR A 90 4.24 11.63 -11.34
C TYR A 90 4.46 12.81 -10.37
N LEU A 91 3.98 12.70 -9.13
CA LEU A 91 4.14 13.74 -8.13
C LEU A 91 5.60 13.98 -7.76
N TRP A 92 6.40 12.92 -7.53
CA TRP A 92 7.84 13.05 -7.29
C TRP A 92 8.60 13.69 -8.46
N ARG A 93 8.18 13.43 -9.70
CA ARG A 93 8.76 14.10 -10.87
C ARG A 93 8.51 15.60 -10.82
N ARG A 94 7.30 16.01 -10.42
CA ARG A 94 6.90 17.42 -10.37
C ARG A 94 7.55 18.16 -9.20
N SER A 95 7.59 17.56 -8.00
CA SER A 95 8.05 18.23 -6.78
C SER A 95 9.56 18.10 -6.52
N ASP A 96 10.17 16.99 -6.92
CA ASP A 96 11.54 16.64 -6.53
C ASP A 96 12.39 16.18 -7.74
N SER A 97 11.93 16.44 -8.98
CA SER A 97 12.64 16.12 -10.24
C SER A 97 13.03 14.65 -10.43
N VAL A 98 12.37 13.72 -9.73
CA VAL A 98 12.64 12.28 -9.87
C VAL A 98 12.13 11.80 -11.24
N PRO A 99 12.94 11.12 -12.06
CA PRO A 99 12.48 10.62 -13.35
C PRO A 99 11.28 9.66 -13.19
N LEU A 100 10.27 9.80 -14.06
CA LEU A 100 9.04 8.99 -13.96
C LEU A 100 9.33 7.48 -14.00
N ARG A 101 10.35 7.06 -14.77
CA ARG A 101 10.78 5.67 -14.89
C ARG A 101 11.34 5.12 -13.58
N VAL A 102 12.12 5.94 -12.86
CA VAL A 102 12.65 5.62 -11.52
C VAL A 102 11.49 5.51 -10.54
N GLY A 103 10.62 6.53 -10.48
CA GLY A 103 9.48 6.53 -9.56
C GLY A 103 8.54 5.34 -9.80
N ALA A 104 8.29 4.97 -11.06
CA ALA A 104 7.49 3.81 -11.41
C ALA A 104 8.16 2.49 -11.01
N ALA A 105 9.49 2.38 -11.18
CA ALA A 105 10.26 1.21 -10.74
C ALA A 105 10.20 1.03 -9.22
N VAL A 106 10.32 2.12 -8.46
CA VAL A 106 10.17 2.14 -7.00
C VAL A 106 8.79 1.65 -6.58
N VAL A 107 7.72 2.21 -7.18
CA VAL A 107 6.33 1.78 -6.87
C VAL A 107 6.14 0.31 -7.19
N MET A 108 6.61 -0.15 -8.35
CA MET A 108 6.52 -1.56 -8.75
C MET A 108 7.29 -2.48 -7.80
N PHE A 109 8.51 -2.09 -7.42
CA PHE A 109 9.31 -2.76 -6.40
C PHE A 109 8.57 -2.87 -5.08
N GLU A 110 8.07 -1.77 -4.54
CA GLU A 110 7.33 -1.77 -3.28
C GLU A 110 6.14 -2.74 -3.31
N ARG A 111 5.42 -2.81 -4.44
CA ARG A 111 4.22 -3.64 -4.57
C ARG A 111 4.55 -5.12 -4.72
N LEU A 112 5.43 -5.46 -5.66
CA LEU A 112 5.80 -6.85 -5.92
C LEU A 112 6.57 -7.44 -4.74
N TYR A 113 7.49 -6.68 -4.15
CA TYR A 113 8.26 -7.13 -3.01
C TYR A 113 7.40 -7.26 -1.74
N SER A 114 6.51 -6.30 -1.47
CA SER A 114 5.56 -6.44 -0.35
C SER A 114 4.65 -7.65 -0.55
N LEU A 115 4.16 -7.89 -1.76
CA LEU A 115 3.32 -9.05 -2.06
C LEU A 115 4.08 -10.36 -1.84
N TRP A 116 5.31 -10.44 -2.34
CA TRP A 116 6.21 -11.58 -2.11
C TRP A 116 6.41 -11.85 -0.62
N LEU A 117 6.78 -10.83 0.15
CA LEU A 117 6.98 -10.96 1.60
C LEU A 117 5.70 -11.36 2.32
N LEU A 118 4.55 -10.83 1.92
CA LEU A 118 3.27 -11.20 2.52
C LEU A 118 2.96 -12.67 2.31
N ILE A 119 3.19 -13.19 1.09
CA ILE A 119 3.03 -14.60 0.77
C ILE A 119 4.01 -15.44 1.60
N ALA A 120 5.29 -15.06 1.63
CA ALA A 120 6.32 -15.78 2.37
C ALA A 120 6.00 -15.85 3.87
N VAL A 121 5.69 -14.70 4.49
CA VAL A 121 5.26 -14.60 5.89
C VAL A 121 4.03 -15.46 6.14
N SER A 122 3.01 -15.40 5.27
CA SER A 122 1.78 -16.18 5.43
C SER A 122 2.05 -17.68 5.41
N VAL A 123 2.80 -18.16 4.41
CA VAL A 123 3.14 -19.58 4.27
C VAL A 123 3.93 -20.06 5.49
N LEU A 124 4.94 -19.32 5.92
CA LEU A 124 5.78 -19.67 7.07
C LEU A 124 4.97 -19.73 8.36
N LEU A 125 4.12 -18.73 8.62
CA LEU A 125 3.28 -18.66 9.83
C LEU A 125 2.15 -19.70 9.85
N ILE A 126 1.65 -20.14 8.69
CA ILE A 126 0.62 -21.19 8.63
C ILE A 126 1.22 -22.58 8.88
N THR A 127 2.44 -22.82 8.38
CA THR A 127 3.02 -24.17 8.31
C THR A 127 3.89 -24.54 9.50
N LEU A 128 4.73 -23.62 9.99
CA LEU A 128 5.83 -23.94 10.89
C LEU A 128 5.55 -23.76 12.40
N PRO A 129 4.77 -22.76 12.86
CA PRO A 129 4.57 -22.52 14.30
C PRO A 129 3.95 -23.69 15.08
N ARG A 130 3.33 -24.66 14.39
CA ARG A 130 2.77 -25.88 14.98
C ARG A 130 3.82 -26.80 15.60
N HIS A 131 5.11 -26.57 15.34
CA HIS A 131 6.23 -27.38 15.83
C HIS A 131 6.94 -26.76 17.05
N GLY A 132 6.26 -25.88 17.81
CA GLY A 132 6.81 -25.26 19.02
C GLY A 132 7.97 -24.31 18.72
N VAL A 133 8.98 -24.27 19.60
CA VAL A 133 10.12 -23.35 19.50
C VAL A 133 10.93 -23.56 18.20
N PHE A 134 11.13 -24.81 17.79
CA PHE A 134 11.81 -25.14 16.52
C PHE A 134 11.05 -24.61 15.29
N GLY A 135 9.72 -24.59 15.36
CA GLY A 135 8.87 -23.97 14.35
C GLY A 135 9.17 -22.48 14.18
N TRP A 136 9.28 -21.74 15.28
CA TRP A 136 9.60 -20.31 15.25
C TRP A 136 11.01 -20.01 14.77
N VAL A 137 12.00 -20.84 15.12
CA VAL A 137 13.35 -20.75 14.56
C VAL A 137 13.32 -20.96 13.05
N ALA A 138 12.57 -21.95 12.57
CA ALA A 138 12.41 -22.22 11.15
C ALA A 138 11.70 -21.06 10.41
N VAL A 139 10.72 -20.40 11.03
CA VAL A 139 10.11 -19.17 10.49
C VAL A 139 11.15 -18.06 10.35
N ALA A 140 11.97 -17.81 11.37
CA ALA A 140 12.99 -16.77 11.33
C ALA A 140 14.02 -17.02 10.22
N VAL A 141 14.52 -18.26 10.10
CA VAL A 141 15.44 -18.66 9.02
C VAL A 141 14.75 -18.56 7.66
N GLY A 142 13.51 -19.04 7.55
CA GLY A 142 12.72 -18.97 6.32
C GLY A 142 12.47 -17.53 5.86
N LEU A 143 12.25 -16.59 6.78
CA LEU A 143 12.10 -15.17 6.45
C LEU A 143 13.42 -14.53 6.03
N ALA A 144 14.53 -14.89 6.67
CA ALA A 144 15.85 -14.43 6.27
C ALA A 144 16.18 -14.89 4.84
N LEU A 145 15.92 -16.17 4.54
CA LEU A 145 16.07 -16.73 3.20
C LEU A 145 15.06 -16.11 2.21
N GLY A 146 13.82 -15.93 2.61
CA GLY A 146 12.76 -15.33 1.78
C GLY A 146 13.01 -13.88 1.42
N THR A 147 13.72 -13.13 2.27
CA THR A 147 14.14 -11.74 2.01
C THR A 147 15.14 -11.67 0.86
N VAL A 148 16.06 -12.63 0.79
CA VAL A 148 17.09 -12.68 -0.26
C VAL A 148 16.68 -13.52 -1.45
N ALA A 149 15.63 -14.34 -1.34
CA ALA A 149 15.13 -15.21 -2.40
C ALA A 149 14.88 -14.49 -3.73
N PRO A 150 14.44 -13.21 -3.77
CA PRO A 150 14.29 -12.53 -5.04
C PRO A 150 15.60 -12.19 -5.75
N LEU A 151 16.77 -12.32 -5.11
CA LEU A 151 18.06 -12.33 -5.83
C LEU A 151 18.14 -13.51 -6.79
N LEU A 152 17.43 -14.61 -6.53
CA LEU A 152 17.35 -15.75 -7.43
C LEU A 152 16.60 -15.42 -8.73
N PHE A 153 15.90 -14.27 -8.84
CA PHE A 153 15.40 -13.78 -10.13
C PHE A 153 16.53 -13.53 -11.14
N GLU A 154 17.79 -13.40 -10.70
CA GLU A 154 18.93 -13.36 -11.61
C GLU A 154 19.12 -14.65 -12.41
N LEU A 155 18.61 -15.78 -11.90
CA LEU A 155 18.63 -17.05 -12.62
C LEU A 155 17.57 -17.10 -13.72
N PHE A 156 16.60 -16.16 -13.74
CA PHE A 156 15.63 -16.06 -14.82
C PHE A 156 16.28 -15.42 -16.06
N PRO A 157 16.29 -16.10 -17.23
CA PRO A 157 16.92 -15.57 -18.42
C PRO A 157 16.30 -14.23 -18.85
N PRO A 158 17.09 -13.19 -19.15
CA PRO A 158 16.57 -11.90 -19.64
C PRO A 158 15.81 -12.03 -20.96
N ALA A 159 15.95 -13.16 -21.66
CA ALA A 159 15.19 -13.51 -22.85
C ALA A 159 13.69 -13.65 -22.59
N ILE A 160 13.28 -14.21 -21.43
CA ILE A 160 11.86 -14.39 -21.09
C ILE A 160 11.20 -13.04 -20.81
N GLU A 161 11.94 -12.14 -20.15
CA GLU A 161 11.47 -10.78 -19.89
C GLU A 161 11.33 -9.98 -21.19
N LYS A 162 12.33 -10.02 -22.07
CA LYS A 162 12.26 -9.38 -23.39
C LYS A 162 11.13 -9.95 -24.23
N TRP A 163 10.88 -11.25 -24.15
CA TRP A 163 9.74 -11.90 -24.81
C TRP A 163 8.39 -11.45 -24.23
N ALA A 164 8.27 -11.37 -22.90
CA ALA A 164 7.05 -10.91 -22.24
C ALA A 164 6.77 -9.43 -22.55
N LEU A 165 7.80 -8.59 -22.48
CA LEU A 165 7.73 -7.19 -22.87
C LEU A 165 7.36 -7.06 -24.35
N ALA A 166 8.00 -7.79 -25.25
CA ALA A 166 7.70 -7.77 -26.69
C ALA A 166 6.28 -8.26 -27.00
N LYS A 167 5.73 -9.18 -26.21
CA LYS A 167 4.36 -9.66 -26.35
C LYS A 167 3.34 -8.62 -25.87
N VAL A 168 3.64 -7.92 -24.78
CA VAL A 168 2.80 -6.84 -24.22
C VAL A 168 2.88 -5.56 -25.09
N THR A 169 4.04 -5.25 -25.66
CA THR A 169 4.26 -4.05 -26.49
C THR A 169 4.01 -4.27 -27.98
N ARG A 170 3.56 -5.47 -28.39
CA ARG A 170 3.30 -5.84 -29.81
C ARG A 170 2.19 -5.03 -30.49
N GLY A 171 1.42 -4.24 -29.74
CA GLY A 171 0.39 -3.36 -30.28
C GLY A 171 0.96 -2.03 -30.81
N ARG A 172 0.44 -1.55 -31.95
CA ARG A 172 0.85 -0.31 -32.64
C ARG A 172 0.85 0.96 -31.77
N PHE A 173 0.15 0.96 -30.63
CA PHE A 173 0.12 2.06 -29.65
C PHE A 173 1.21 1.99 -28.57
N PHE A 174 1.76 0.81 -28.27
CA PHE A 174 2.64 0.59 -27.11
C PHE A 174 4.14 0.67 -27.43
N GLY A 175 4.53 0.82 -28.70
CA GLY A 175 5.94 0.98 -29.09
C GLY A 175 6.64 2.16 -28.41
N ARG A 176 5.94 3.28 -28.19
CA ARG A 176 6.49 4.46 -27.48
C ARG A 176 6.68 4.25 -25.98
N PHE A 177 6.00 3.25 -25.41
CA PHE A 177 6.12 2.87 -24.00
C PHE A 177 7.17 1.77 -23.78
N ALA A 178 7.61 1.08 -24.84
CA ALA A 178 8.56 -0.03 -24.74
C ALA A 178 9.92 0.43 -24.18
N ASP A 179 10.47 1.53 -24.71
CA ASP A 179 11.74 2.09 -24.21
C ASP A 179 11.61 2.59 -22.77
N GLY A 180 10.43 3.09 -22.41
CA GLY A 180 10.07 3.51 -21.04
C GLY A 180 10.04 2.34 -20.05
N ALA A 181 9.39 1.26 -20.46
CA ALA A 181 9.25 0.05 -19.67
C ALA A 181 10.59 -0.67 -19.47
N GLN A 182 11.46 -0.68 -20.48
CA GLN A 182 12.81 -1.25 -20.37
C GLN A 182 13.64 -0.50 -19.32
N GLY A 183 13.72 0.83 -19.41
CA GLY A 183 14.46 1.63 -18.42
C GLY A 183 13.88 1.52 -17.00
N MET A 184 12.55 1.41 -16.86
CA MET A 184 11.92 1.12 -15.57
C MET A 184 12.34 -0.25 -15.02
N MET A 185 12.39 -1.27 -15.89
CA MET A 185 12.76 -2.64 -15.50
C MET A 185 14.23 -2.74 -15.09
N ASP A 186 15.12 -1.98 -15.73
CA ASP A 186 16.53 -1.91 -15.35
C ASP A 186 16.71 -1.38 -13.92
N HIS A 187 15.99 -0.29 -13.58
CA HIS A 187 15.98 0.22 -12.21
C HIS A 187 15.34 -0.76 -11.22
N PHE A 188 14.24 -1.41 -11.60
CA PHE A 188 13.62 -2.43 -10.77
C PHE A 188 14.59 -3.59 -10.45
N ARG A 189 15.31 -4.08 -11.47
CA ARG A 189 16.34 -5.12 -11.28
C ARG A 189 17.47 -4.62 -10.38
N ALA A 190 17.92 -3.37 -10.54
CA ALA A 190 18.93 -2.79 -9.65
C ALA A 190 18.49 -2.81 -8.18
N LEU A 191 17.22 -2.48 -7.90
CA LEU A 191 16.64 -2.58 -6.55
C LEU A 191 16.61 -4.02 -6.03
N MET A 192 16.23 -4.97 -6.90
CA MET A 192 16.16 -6.40 -6.55
C MET A 192 17.53 -7.02 -6.30
N ARG A 193 18.62 -6.38 -6.76
CA ARG A 193 20.01 -6.84 -6.60
C ARG A 193 20.69 -6.36 -5.33
N ALA A 194 20.10 -5.45 -4.59
CA ALA A 194 20.73 -4.83 -3.43
C ALA A 194 20.33 -5.56 -2.14
N PRO A 195 21.12 -6.55 -1.63
CA PRO A 195 20.71 -7.37 -0.49
C PRO A 195 20.47 -6.56 0.79
N ILE A 196 21.27 -5.51 1.01
CA ILE A 196 21.11 -4.61 2.15
C ILE A 196 19.79 -3.83 2.04
N LEU A 197 19.43 -3.38 0.83
CA LEU A 197 18.15 -2.72 0.58
C LEU A 197 17.00 -3.69 0.80
N LEU A 198 17.09 -4.93 0.31
CA LEU A 198 16.08 -5.97 0.52
C LEU A 198 15.88 -6.25 2.02
N ALA A 199 16.97 -6.37 2.79
CA ALA A 199 16.90 -6.57 4.24
C ALA A 199 16.19 -5.40 4.95
N TRP A 200 16.57 -4.16 4.62
CA TRP A 200 15.97 -2.98 5.24
C TRP A 200 14.50 -2.81 4.86
N THR A 201 14.18 -3.01 3.58
CA THR A 201 12.80 -2.93 3.08
C THR A 201 11.94 -4.06 3.63
N SER A 202 12.49 -5.26 3.85
CA SER A 202 11.84 -6.36 4.57
C SER A 202 11.51 -5.97 5.99
N PHE A 203 12.48 -5.47 6.74
CA PHE A 203 12.29 -5.05 8.13
C PHE A 203 11.15 -4.03 8.24
N ILE A 204 11.18 -2.98 7.42
CA ILE A 204 10.12 -1.96 7.41
C ILE A 204 8.78 -2.57 6.99
N SER A 205 8.74 -3.45 5.99
CA SER A 205 7.50 -4.06 5.49
C SER A 205 6.88 -5.01 6.52
N ILE A 206 7.68 -5.79 7.25
CA ILE A 206 7.22 -6.64 8.35
C ILE A 206 6.67 -5.77 9.48
N ALA A 207 7.35 -4.67 9.84
CA ALA A 207 6.82 -3.72 10.83
C ALA A 207 5.47 -3.13 10.37
N ILE A 208 5.34 -2.77 9.09
CA ILE A 208 4.06 -2.33 8.50
C ILE A 208 3.01 -3.44 8.60
N PHE A 209 3.35 -4.70 8.30
CA PHE A 209 2.41 -5.82 8.39
C PHE A 209 1.95 -6.07 9.82
N ILE A 210 2.86 -5.99 10.81
CA ILE A 210 2.51 -6.12 12.21
C ILE A 210 1.57 -4.99 12.63
N LEU A 211 1.91 -3.73 12.33
CA LEU A 211 1.06 -2.58 12.68
C LEU A 211 -0.28 -2.62 11.96
N SER A 212 -0.31 -2.93 10.67
CA SER A 212 -1.55 -3.13 9.92
C SER A 212 -2.33 -4.34 10.43
N GLY A 213 -1.67 -5.40 10.89
CA GLY A 213 -2.28 -6.57 11.50
C GLY A 213 -2.89 -6.25 12.87
N VAL A 214 -2.21 -5.44 13.69
CA VAL A 214 -2.74 -4.91 14.97
C VAL A 214 -3.89 -3.96 14.71
N GLN A 215 -3.79 -3.09 13.70
CA GLN A 215 -4.88 -2.21 13.30
C GLN A 215 -6.08 -3.00 12.79
N ILE A 216 -5.85 -4.05 11.99
CA ILE A 216 -6.89 -4.99 11.62
C ILE A 216 -7.39 -5.70 12.86
N TRP A 217 -6.57 -6.09 13.83
CA TRP A 217 -7.02 -6.78 15.05
C TRP A 217 -7.93 -5.89 15.89
N LEU A 218 -7.50 -4.66 16.18
CA LEU A 218 -8.26 -3.62 16.87
C LEU A 218 -9.52 -3.19 16.10
N GLY A 219 -9.42 -3.10 14.77
CA GLY A 219 -10.56 -2.85 13.88
C GLY A 219 -11.43 -4.10 13.63
N SER A 220 -10.92 -5.31 13.83
CA SER A 220 -11.60 -6.61 13.68
C SER A 220 -12.37 -7.01 14.92
N ALA A 221 -12.41 -6.12 15.91
CA ALA A 221 -13.61 -5.96 16.71
C ALA A 221 -14.85 -6.03 15.79
N ASP A 222 -14.82 -5.53 14.55
CA ASP A 222 -15.91 -5.61 13.58
C ASP A 222 -16.25 -7.03 13.10
N ALA A 223 -15.26 -7.88 12.81
CA ALA A 223 -15.52 -9.25 12.35
C ALA A 223 -15.94 -10.15 13.52
N ILE A 224 -15.34 -9.93 14.71
CA ILE A 224 -15.77 -10.56 15.95
C ILE A 224 -17.18 -10.08 16.30
N LEU A 225 -17.48 -8.79 16.25
CA LEU A 225 -18.82 -8.19 16.43
C LEU A 225 -19.80 -8.72 15.39
N VAL A 226 -19.42 -8.87 14.13
CA VAL A 226 -20.30 -9.46 13.10
C VAL A 226 -20.65 -10.90 13.44
N THR A 227 -19.66 -11.68 13.88
CA THR A 227 -19.85 -13.09 14.26
C THR A 227 -20.59 -13.20 15.61
N LEU A 228 -20.36 -12.29 16.54
CA LEU A 228 -21.03 -12.18 17.84
C LEU A 228 -22.49 -11.76 17.66
N PHE A 229 -22.73 -10.69 16.90
CA PHE A 229 -24.06 -10.17 16.57
C PHE A 229 -24.87 -11.19 15.77
N ALA A 230 -24.24 -11.90 14.82
CA ALA A 230 -24.88 -13.05 14.18
C ALA A 230 -25.21 -14.16 15.19
N GLY A 231 -24.34 -14.41 16.18
CA GLY A 231 -24.59 -15.32 17.31
C GLY A 231 -25.71 -14.87 18.27
N TYR A 232 -25.97 -13.56 18.37
CA TYR A 232 -27.08 -12.95 19.13
C TYR A 232 -28.34 -12.71 18.28
N GLY A 233 -28.41 -13.22 17.05
CA GLY A 233 -29.59 -13.15 16.18
C GLY A 233 -29.73 -11.86 15.36
N VAL A 234 -28.71 -11.01 15.31
CA VAL A 234 -28.64 -9.85 14.42
C VAL A 234 -28.30 -10.31 13.01
N THR A 235 -28.95 -9.74 12.00
CA THR A 235 -28.75 -10.15 10.61
C THR A 235 -27.33 -9.82 10.11
N VAL A 236 -26.73 -10.76 9.37
CA VAL A 236 -25.40 -10.62 8.76
C VAL A 236 -25.27 -9.32 7.95
N THR A 237 -26.36 -8.91 7.31
CA THR A 237 -26.46 -7.65 6.57
C THR A 237 -26.21 -6.43 7.46
N LEU A 238 -26.80 -6.38 8.66
CA LEU A 238 -26.63 -5.26 9.59
C LEU A 238 -25.19 -5.17 10.10
N ALA A 239 -24.63 -6.32 10.44
CA ALA A 239 -23.27 -6.43 10.92
C ALA A 239 -22.24 -6.06 9.84
N ALA A 240 -22.43 -6.52 8.61
CA ALA A 240 -21.60 -6.14 7.46
C ALA A 240 -21.70 -4.63 7.18
N THR A 241 -22.86 -4.02 7.42
CA THR A 241 -23.07 -2.59 7.24
C THR A 241 -22.28 -1.77 8.26
N VAL A 242 -22.27 -2.19 9.53
CA VAL A 242 -21.45 -1.55 10.59
C VAL A 242 -19.97 -1.62 10.25
N ALA A 243 -19.47 -2.76 9.80
CA ALA A 243 -18.08 -2.91 9.37
C ALA A 243 -17.73 -2.04 8.14
N VAL A 244 -18.65 -1.90 7.18
CA VAL A 244 -18.49 -1.00 6.02
C VAL A 244 -18.48 0.46 6.46
N LEU A 245 -19.29 0.84 7.43
CA LEU A 245 -19.32 2.20 7.98
C LEU A 245 -18.05 2.53 8.77
N LEU A 246 -17.53 1.60 9.57
CA LEU A 246 -16.25 1.78 10.26
C LEU A 246 -15.08 1.90 9.28
N ARG A 247 -15.14 1.16 8.17
CA ARG A 247 -14.24 1.39 7.03
C ARG A 247 -14.45 2.77 6.40
N ALA A 248 -15.68 3.22 6.17
CA ALA A 248 -15.91 4.57 5.68
C ALA A 248 -15.33 5.62 6.65
N VAL A 249 -15.49 5.43 7.96
CA VAL A 249 -14.96 6.33 8.99
C VAL A 249 -13.42 6.31 9.08
N THR A 250 -12.75 5.23 8.70
CA THR A 250 -11.27 5.17 8.67
C THR A 250 -10.68 5.59 7.32
N THR A 251 -11.38 5.32 6.23
CA THR A 251 -10.92 5.61 4.86
C THR A 251 -11.25 7.04 4.43
N VAL A 252 -12.35 7.63 4.92
CA VAL A 252 -12.73 9.02 4.62
C VAL A 252 -11.73 10.02 5.19
N PRO A 253 -11.26 9.93 6.45
CA PRO A 253 -10.21 10.80 6.96
C PRO A 253 -8.90 10.66 6.18
N GLN A 254 -8.54 9.45 5.73
CA GLN A 254 -7.38 9.25 4.85
C GLN A 254 -7.58 9.90 3.48
N ALA A 255 -8.78 9.80 2.90
CA ALA A 255 -9.13 10.46 1.66
C ALA A 255 -9.10 12.00 1.78
N LEU A 256 -9.62 12.54 2.89
CA LEU A 256 -9.59 13.96 3.20
C LEU A 256 -8.16 14.46 3.47
N ALA A 257 -7.36 13.70 4.20
CA ALA A 257 -5.93 13.98 4.40
C ALA A 257 -5.17 13.94 3.08
N GLY A 258 -5.48 13.00 2.18
CA GLY A 258 -4.96 12.95 0.82
C GLY A 258 -5.37 14.16 -0.02
N LEU A 259 -6.62 14.62 0.07
CA LEU A 259 -7.08 15.84 -0.61
C LEU A 259 -6.39 17.10 -0.08
N ALA A 260 -6.26 17.22 1.24
CA ALA A 260 -5.53 18.32 1.87
C ALA A 260 -4.05 18.31 1.47
N ALA A 261 -3.42 17.15 1.49
CA ALA A 261 -2.06 16.93 1.01
C ALA A 261 -1.88 17.34 -0.46
N TYR A 262 -2.82 16.96 -1.33
CA TYR A 262 -2.82 17.36 -2.74
C TYR A 262 -2.88 18.89 -2.90
N ALA A 263 -3.76 19.56 -2.16
CA ALA A 263 -3.88 21.01 -2.19
C ALA A 263 -2.60 21.72 -1.69
N MET A 264 -1.94 21.17 -0.65
CA MET A 264 -0.66 21.70 -0.15
C MET A 264 0.48 21.54 -1.18
N VAL A 265 0.57 20.38 -1.84
CA VAL A 265 1.55 20.14 -2.91
C VAL A 265 1.30 21.07 -4.10
N GLN A 266 0.03 21.30 -4.47
CA GLN A 266 -0.33 22.21 -5.55
C GLN A 266 0.07 23.66 -5.21
N LYS A 267 -0.20 24.13 -4.00
CA LYS A 267 0.12 25.50 -3.57
C LYS A 267 1.63 25.79 -3.59
N GLY A 268 2.45 24.86 -3.08
CA GLY A 268 3.92 25.01 -3.11
C GLY A 268 4.50 25.05 -4.52
N SER A 269 3.87 24.36 -5.49
CA SER A 269 4.31 24.43 -6.89
C SER A 269 4.01 25.76 -7.57
N THR A 270 2.93 26.44 -7.16
CA THR A 270 2.58 27.76 -7.69
C THR A 270 3.54 28.81 -7.17
N GLU A 271 3.86 28.80 -5.87
CA GLU A 271 4.78 29.77 -5.26
C GLU A 271 6.21 29.66 -5.84
N ALA A 272 6.69 28.45 -6.15
CA ALA A 272 7.99 28.24 -6.79
C ALA A 272 8.06 28.73 -8.25
N GLU A 273 6.95 28.80 -8.97
CA GLU A 273 6.91 29.36 -10.34
C GLU A 273 6.94 30.90 -10.32
N PHE A 274 6.51 31.55 -9.23
CA PHE A 274 6.54 33.01 -9.08
C PHE A 274 7.89 33.55 -8.59
N GLU A 275 8.74 32.75 -7.93
CA GLU A 275 10.10 33.16 -7.50
C GLU A 275 11.16 33.05 -8.60
N VAL A 276 10.84 32.41 -9.73
CA VAL A 276 11.77 32.20 -10.86
C VAL A 276 11.56 33.23 -11.99
N GLN A 277 10.64 34.19 -11.82
CA GLN A 277 10.47 35.36 -12.68
C GLN A 277 11.09 36.61 -12.07
#